data_AF-A0A932GI97-F1
#
_entry.id   AF-A0A932GI97-F1
#
_cell.length_a   1.000
_cell.length_b   1.000
_cell.length_c   1.000
_cell.angle_alpha   90.00
_cell.angle_beta   90.00
_cell.angle_gamma   90.00
#
_symmetry.space_group_name_H-M   'P 1'
#
loop_
_entity.id
_entity.type
_entity.pdbx_description
1 polymer ?
#
loop_
_entity_poly.entity_id
_entity_poly.type
_entity_poly.pdbx_seq_one_letter_code
_entity_poly.pdbx_strand_id
1 'polypeptide(L)'
;IFGVKTRPHLLHQAVAMQLGNRRAGTASTKTKGFVRGGGKKPWRQKGTGRARAGSNRSPLWVGGGTIFGPQPRDYSYRLPKKARREALLSALSLKNRDGKIIVLDKLEMAEAKTKLMRKMLEDLQVEKALIVIAQSDEKVQRAAQNLPNVKVLRAEGVNVYDLLRYEHLILTEGSLKLLEERLAA
;
A
#
# COMPACT_ATOMS: atom_id res chain seq x y z
N ILE A 1 21.30 -6.73 -11.96
CA ILE A 1 19.95 -6.57 -11.33
C ILE A 1 18.80 -6.58 -12.34
N PHE A 2 18.97 -6.01 -13.54
CA PHE A 2 17.88 -5.78 -14.51
C PHE A 2 17.63 -6.87 -15.56
N GLY A 3 18.13 -8.09 -15.34
CA GLY A 3 18.07 -9.19 -16.31
C GLY A 3 17.40 -10.46 -15.79
N VAL A 4 16.60 -10.36 -14.72
CA VAL A 4 15.97 -11.53 -14.09
C VAL A 4 14.66 -11.85 -14.82
N LYS A 5 14.37 -13.16 -15.00
CA LYS A 5 13.09 -13.61 -15.55
C LYS A 5 11.92 -13.07 -14.73
N THR A 6 11.00 -12.37 -15.40
CA THR A 6 9.81 -11.82 -14.77
C THR A 6 8.92 -12.93 -14.23
N ARG A 7 8.49 -12.80 -12.96
CA ARG A 7 7.59 -13.74 -12.26
C ARG A 7 6.28 -13.03 -11.87
N PRO A 8 5.25 -13.04 -12.72
CA PRO A 8 4.00 -12.31 -12.47
C PRO A 8 3.30 -12.69 -11.16
N HIS A 9 3.35 -13.97 -10.76
CA HIS A 9 2.74 -14.43 -9.52
C HIS A 9 3.36 -13.79 -8.27
N LEU A 10 4.69 -13.62 -8.24
CA LEU A 10 5.38 -12.93 -7.13
C LEU A 10 5.07 -11.44 -7.10
N LEU A 11 4.96 -10.80 -8.27
CA LEU A 11 4.54 -9.41 -8.37
C LEU A 11 3.14 -9.21 -7.78
N HIS A 12 2.20 -10.06 -8.19
CA HIS A 12 0.83 -10.04 -7.66
C HIS A 12 0.80 -10.25 -6.14
N GLN A 13 1.48 -11.27 -5.63
CA GLN A 13 1.56 -11.52 -4.18
C GLN A 13 2.17 -10.34 -3.42
N ALA A 14 3.25 -9.74 -3.93
CA ALA A 14 3.89 -8.59 -3.30
C ALA A 14 2.97 -7.37 -3.26
N VAL A 15 2.23 -7.11 -4.33
CA VAL A 15 1.22 -6.04 -4.40
C VAL A 15 0.06 -6.31 -3.44
N ALA A 16 -0.50 -7.53 -3.46
CA ALA A 16 -1.58 -7.92 -2.57
C ALA A 16 -1.18 -7.82 -1.09
N MET A 17 0.06 -8.17 -0.75
CA MET A 17 0.60 -8.03 0.60
C MET A 17 0.71 -6.55 0.98
N GLN A 18 1.24 -5.70 0.10
CA GLN A 18 1.36 -4.26 0.38
C GLN A 18 -0.01 -3.59 0.53
N LEU A 19 -0.98 -3.93 -0.32
CA LEU A 19 -2.34 -3.41 -0.23
C LEU A 19 -3.07 -3.94 1.01
N GLY A 20 -2.92 -5.22 1.36
CA GLY A 20 -3.45 -5.82 2.58
C GLY A 20 -2.94 -5.11 3.83
N ASN A 21 -1.63 -4.89 3.90
CA ASN A 21 -0.97 -4.24 5.04
C ASN A 21 -1.31 -2.75 5.18
N ARG A 22 -1.82 -2.09 4.13
CA ARG A 22 -2.31 -0.70 4.20
C ARG A 22 -3.71 -0.57 4.83
N ARG A 23 -4.43 -1.68 5.01
CA ARG A 23 -5.79 -1.65 5.56
C ARG A 23 -5.74 -1.46 7.07
N ALA A 24 -6.38 -0.39 7.55
CA ALA A 24 -6.42 -0.07 8.98
C ALA A 24 -7.28 -1.03 9.81
N GLY A 25 -8.32 -1.63 9.21
CA GLY A 25 -9.15 -2.63 9.87
C GLY A 25 -9.90 -2.17 11.12
N THR A 26 -10.36 -0.92 11.14
CA THR A 26 -10.99 -0.26 12.31
C THR A 26 -12.51 -0.44 12.42
N ALA A 27 -13.13 -1.21 11.52
CA ALA A 27 -14.57 -1.44 11.56
C ALA A 27 -14.95 -2.34 12.74
N SER A 28 -16.00 -1.96 13.48
CA SER A 28 -16.51 -2.72 14.62
C SER A 28 -18.03 -2.71 14.64
N THR A 29 -18.61 -3.81 15.10
CA THR A 29 -20.05 -3.97 15.35
C THR A 29 -20.27 -4.54 16.74
N LYS A 30 -21.47 -4.28 17.28
CA LYS A 30 -21.84 -4.80 18.59
C LYS A 30 -22.49 -6.16 18.43
N THR A 31 -21.82 -7.20 18.92
CA THR A 31 -22.49 -8.49 19.14
C THR A 31 -23.53 -8.33 20.25
N LYS A 32 -24.39 -9.34 20.44
CA LYS A 32 -25.40 -9.37 21.51
C LYS A 32 -24.83 -9.01 22.90
N GLY A 33 -23.56 -9.34 23.17
CA GLY A 33 -22.89 -9.02 24.44
C GLY A 33 -22.59 -7.52 24.63
N PHE A 34 -22.30 -6.81 23.55
CA PHE A 34 -21.90 -5.39 23.56
C PHE A 34 -23.07 -4.41 23.38
N VAL A 35 -24.25 -4.89 22.97
CA VAL A 35 -25.45 -4.05 22.90
C VAL A 35 -25.92 -3.70 24.31
N ARG A 36 -26.26 -2.42 24.55
CA ARG A 36 -26.75 -1.93 25.85
C ARG A 36 -28.12 -2.55 26.19
N GLY A 37 -28.33 -2.90 27.46
CA GLY A 37 -29.57 -3.51 27.95
C GLY A 37 -29.48 -5.03 28.08
N GLY A 38 -30.63 -5.71 28.10
CA GLY A 38 -30.71 -7.17 28.27
C GLY A 38 -30.69 -7.63 29.72
N GLY A 39 -30.21 -8.86 29.95
CA GLY A 39 -30.19 -9.50 31.28
C GLY A 39 -31.51 -10.16 31.66
N LYS A 40 -32.63 -9.42 31.59
CA LYS A 40 -33.96 -9.97 31.85
C LYS A 40 -34.54 -10.63 30.59
N LYS A 41 -35.11 -11.83 30.76
CA LYS A 41 -35.87 -12.51 29.71
C LYS A 41 -37.12 -11.69 29.36
N PRO A 42 -37.43 -11.42 28.08
CA PRO A 42 -38.57 -10.59 27.70
C PRO A 42 -39.92 -11.11 28.24
N TRP A 43 -40.10 -12.44 28.28
CA TRP A 43 -41.27 -13.10 28.88
C TRP A 43 -40.95 -14.54 29.31
N ARG A 44 -41.86 -15.14 30.10
CA ARG A 44 -41.78 -16.53 30.56
C ARG A 44 -41.76 -17.53 29.38
N GLN A 45 -41.18 -18.72 29.59
CA GLN A 45 -40.90 -19.69 28.52
C GLN A 45 -42.15 -20.28 27.82
N LYS A 46 -43.28 -20.37 28.53
CA LYS A 46 -44.54 -20.96 28.05
C LYS A 46 -45.73 -20.13 28.58
N GLY A 47 -46.91 -20.29 27.96
CA GLY A 47 -48.16 -19.68 28.44
C GLY A 47 -48.35 -18.20 28.08
N THR A 48 -47.72 -17.72 26.99
CA THR A 48 -47.86 -16.33 26.51
C THR A 48 -48.36 -16.21 25.07
N GLY A 49 -48.46 -17.32 24.32
CA GLY A 49 -48.84 -17.32 22.89
C GLY A 49 -47.78 -16.74 21.94
N ARG A 50 -46.68 -16.18 22.46
CA ARG A 50 -45.59 -15.56 21.67
C ARG A 50 -44.47 -16.58 21.39
N ALA A 51 -43.70 -16.33 20.33
CA ALA A 51 -42.45 -17.06 20.08
C ALA A 51 -41.51 -16.96 21.30
N ARG A 52 -40.69 -17.99 21.53
CA ARG A 52 -39.77 -18.00 22.68
C ARG A 52 -38.63 -17.01 22.47
N ALA A 53 -38.38 -16.14 23.44
CA ALA A 53 -37.29 -15.18 23.41
C ALA A 53 -36.43 -15.26 24.68
N GLY A 54 -35.11 -15.35 24.51
CA GLY A 54 -34.16 -15.37 25.62
C GLY A 54 -33.66 -13.99 26.05
N SER A 55 -33.60 -13.03 25.13
CA SER A 55 -33.10 -11.68 25.39
C SER A 55 -33.63 -10.72 24.33
N ASN A 56 -33.91 -9.47 24.71
CA ASN A 56 -34.24 -8.39 23.78
C ASN A 56 -33.06 -7.94 22.90
N ARG A 57 -31.81 -8.30 23.27
CA ARG A 57 -30.59 -8.05 22.48
C ARG A 57 -30.35 -9.10 21.39
N SER A 58 -31.30 -10.02 21.19
CA SER A 58 -31.19 -11.06 20.17
C SER A 58 -30.95 -10.44 18.80
N PRO A 59 -30.02 -10.96 17.98
CA PRO A 59 -29.79 -10.47 16.62
C PRO A 59 -31.02 -10.59 15.71
N LEU A 60 -31.99 -11.42 16.08
CA LEU A 60 -33.28 -11.55 15.38
C LEU A 60 -34.22 -10.36 15.63
N TRP A 61 -33.93 -9.51 16.62
CA TRP A 61 -34.76 -8.39 17.01
C TRP A 61 -34.18 -7.07 16.48
N VAL A 62 -35.07 -6.13 16.15
CA VAL A 62 -34.67 -4.75 15.80
C VAL A 62 -33.97 -4.11 16.99
N GLY A 63 -32.81 -3.48 16.75
CA GLY A 63 -31.96 -2.94 17.82
C GLY A 63 -31.14 -3.99 18.60
N GLY A 64 -31.22 -5.25 18.19
CA GLY A 64 -30.37 -6.34 18.69
C GLY A 64 -28.93 -6.28 18.19
N GLY A 65 -28.12 -7.26 18.59
CA GLY A 65 -26.71 -7.34 18.16
C GLY A 65 -26.54 -7.87 16.73
N THR A 66 -25.36 -7.70 16.16
CA THR A 66 -24.96 -8.34 14.89
C THR A 66 -24.36 -9.73 15.16
N ILE A 67 -24.70 -10.74 14.35
CA ILE A 67 -24.21 -12.12 14.53
C ILE A 67 -22.72 -12.23 14.16
N PHE A 68 -22.41 -11.95 12.89
CA PHE A 68 -21.04 -12.01 12.35
C PHE A 68 -20.68 -10.68 11.68
N GLY A 69 -20.78 -9.60 12.45
CA GLY A 69 -20.36 -8.29 11.97
C GLY A 69 -18.85 -8.11 12.06
N PRO A 70 -18.29 -7.10 11.36
CA PRO A 70 -16.86 -6.83 11.41
C PRO A 70 -16.42 -6.53 12.84
N GLN A 71 -15.22 -7.02 13.18
CA GLN A 71 -14.47 -6.65 14.37
C GLN A 71 -13.13 -6.06 13.94
N PRO A 72 -12.54 -5.17 14.76
CA PRO A 72 -11.23 -4.66 14.47
C PRO A 72 -10.23 -5.80 14.37
N ARG A 73 -9.48 -5.84 13.26
CA ARG A 73 -8.50 -6.91 13.01
C ARG A 73 -7.34 -6.39 12.18
N ASP A 74 -6.19 -7.02 12.37
CA ASP A 74 -5.04 -6.81 11.51
C ASP A 74 -5.19 -7.62 10.21
N TYR A 75 -5.01 -6.93 9.08
CA TYR A 75 -4.98 -7.55 7.74
C TYR A 75 -3.56 -7.88 7.29
N SER A 76 -2.56 -7.54 8.11
CA SER A 76 -1.17 -7.63 7.70
C SER A 76 -0.71 -9.07 7.58
N TYR A 77 0.07 -9.33 6.54
CA TYR A 77 0.82 -10.58 6.39
C TYR A 77 2.17 -10.29 5.75
N ARG A 78 3.09 -11.25 5.87
CA ARG A 78 4.48 -11.09 5.45
C ARG A 78 4.85 -12.13 4.41
N LEU A 79 5.46 -11.66 3.33
CA LEU A 79 6.15 -12.53 2.37
C LEU A 79 7.59 -12.83 2.83
N PRO A 80 8.12 -14.03 2.53
CA PRO A 80 9.52 -14.35 2.76
C PRO A 80 10.47 -13.30 2.18
N LYS A 81 11.59 -13.04 2.87
CA LYS A 81 12.57 -12.02 2.44
C LYS A 81 13.04 -12.25 1.00
N LYS A 82 13.36 -13.50 0.65
CA LYS A 82 13.78 -13.90 -0.72
C LYS A 82 12.69 -13.61 -1.76
N ALA A 83 11.44 -13.98 -1.48
CA ALA A 83 10.30 -13.72 -2.37
C ALA A 83 10.08 -12.22 -2.61
N ARG A 84 10.22 -11.38 -1.58
CA ARG A 84 10.12 -9.91 -1.72
C ARG A 84 11.26 -9.33 -2.58
N ARG A 85 12.48 -9.82 -2.40
CA ARG A 85 13.65 -9.42 -3.19
C ARG A 85 13.50 -9.84 -4.65
N GLU A 86 13.08 -11.07 -4.91
CA GLU A 86 12.81 -11.55 -6.27
C GLU A 86 11.67 -10.77 -6.94
N ALA A 87 10.61 -10.41 -6.21
CA ALA A 87 9.54 -9.56 -6.74
C ALA A 87 10.06 -8.16 -7.15
N LEU A 88 10.94 -7.56 -6.35
CA LEU A 88 11.60 -6.29 -6.71
C LEU A 88 12.49 -6.43 -7.95
N LEU A 89 13.34 -7.46 -8.00
CA LEU A 89 14.20 -7.75 -9.16
C LEU A 89 13.36 -7.98 -10.43
N SER A 90 12.25 -8.72 -10.31
CA SER A 90 11.31 -8.96 -11.40
C SER A 90 10.65 -7.67 -11.88
N ALA A 91 10.29 -6.75 -10.99
CA ALA A 91 9.67 -5.47 -11.34
C ALA A 91 10.68 -4.53 -12.03
N LEU A 92 11.91 -4.45 -11.52
CA LEU A 92 12.98 -3.66 -12.12
C LEU A 92 13.39 -4.20 -13.49
N SER A 93 13.52 -5.53 -13.63
CA SER A 93 13.85 -6.16 -14.92
C SER A 93 12.74 -5.94 -15.95
N LEU A 94 11.47 -5.98 -15.54
CA LEU A 94 10.34 -5.66 -16.41
C LEU A 94 10.41 -4.21 -16.92
N LYS A 95 10.61 -3.24 -16.03
CA LYS A 95 10.76 -1.83 -16.43
C LYS A 95 11.94 -1.59 -17.37
N ASN A 96 13.07 -2.27 -17.12
CA ASN A 96 14.25 -2.15 -17.96
C ASN A 96 13.97 -2.70 -19.36
N ARG A 97 13.32 -3.86 -19.44
CA ARG A 97 12.91 -4.48 -20.72
C ARG A 97 11.98 -3.58 -21.52
N ASP A 98 11.09 -2.86 -20.84
CA ASP A 98 10.14 -1.96 -21.48
C ASP A 98 10.77 -0.57 -21.79
N GLY A 99 12.05 -0.36 -21.51
CA GLY A 99 12.75 0.91 -21.78
C GLY A 99 12.32 2.07 -20.86
N LYS A 100 11.70 1.77 -19.72
CA LYS A 100 11.07 2.78 -18.84
C LYS A 100 11.96 3.22 -17.66
N ILE A 101 13.25 2.94 -17.71
CA ILE A 101 14.22 3.37 -16.70
C ILE A 101 15.07 4.49 -17.29
N ILE A 102 15.13 5.62 -16.58
CA ILE A 102 15.97 6.77 -16.92
C ILE A 102 16.97 6.94 -15.78
N VAL A 103 18.26 6.94 -16.12
CA VAL A 103 19.34 7.17 -15.14
C VAL A 103 19.90 8.56 -15.37
N LEU A 104 19.89 9.36 -14.30
CA LEU A 104 20.49 10.69 -14.25
C LEU A 104 21.77 10.62 -13.41
N ASP A 105 22.78 11.40 -13.78
CA ASP A 105 24.00 11.54 -12.97
C ASP A 105 23.64 12.16 -11.60
N LYS A 106 23.04 13.35 -11.62
CA LYS A 106 22.57 14.06 -10.43
C LYS A 106 21.20 14.68 -10.64
N LEU A 107 20.46 14.79 -9.55
CA LEU A 107 19.18 15.49 -9.48
C LEU A 107 19.28 16.54 -8.38
N GLU A 108 19.68 17.75 -8.74
CA GLU A 108 19.81 18.88 -7.83
C GLU A 108 18.87 20.00 -8.29
N MET A 109 18.07 20.53 -7.36
CA MET A 109 17.15 21.63 -7.63
C MET A 109 17.64 22.88 -6.91
N ALA A 110 17.89 23.95 -7.66
CA ALA A 110 18.30 25.23 -7.08
C ALA A 110 17.23 25.76 -6.10
N GLU A 111 15.96 25.71 -6.52
CA GLU A 111 14.79 26.14 -5.78
C GLU A 111 13.75 25.03 -5.66
N ALA A 112 13.01 24.99 -4.54
CA ALA A 112 11.95 24.01 -4.29
C ALA A 112 10.63 24.38 -5.01
N LYS A 113 10.68 24.59 -6.34
CA LYS A 113 9.52 24.98 -7.16
C LYS A 113 8.98 23.82 -8.00
N THR A 114 7.68 23.57 -7.88
CA THR A 114 6.95 22.54 -8.65
C THR A 114 7.01 22.77 -10.16
N LYS A 115 7.05 24.04 -10.60
CA LYS A 115 7.18 24.41 -12.01
C LYS A 115 8.50 23.90 -12.62
N LEU A 116 9.59 23.94 -11.87
CA LEU A 116 10.89 23.45 -12.33
C LEU A 116 10.88 21.92 -12.47
N MET A 117 10.30 21.22 -11.50
CA MET A 117 10.13 19.77 -11.56
C MET A 117 9.25 19.33 -12.74
N ARG A 118 8.14 20.05 -12.98
CA ARG A 118 7.28 19.81 -14.16
C ARG A 118 8.05 20.00 -15.46
N LYS A 119 8.80 21.11 -15.59
CA LYS A 119 9.58 21.38 -16.79
C LYS A 119 10.60 20.26 -17.06
N MET A 120 11.32 19.81 -16.04
CA MET A 120 12.25 18.68 -16.16
C MET A 120 11.55 17.40 -16.66
N LEU A 121 10.34 17.11 -16.18
CA LEU A 121 9.57 15.95 -16.62
C LEU A 121 9.05 16.09 -18.06
N GLU A 122 8.65 17.30 -18.46
CA GLU A 122 8.27 17.62 -19.85
C GLU A 122 9.46 17.47 -20.79
N ASP A 123 10.64 17.95 -20.41
CA ASP A 123 11.89 17.82 -21.18
C ASP A 123 12.30 16.34 -21.35
N LEU A 124 11.99 15.49 -20.36
CA LEU A 124 12.20 14.05 -20.40
C LEU A 124 11.04 13.27 -21.06
N GLN A 125 9.96 13.96 -21.47
CA GLN A 125 8.73 13.38 -22.03
C GLN A 125 8.08 12.32 -21.11
N VAL A 126 8.10 12.56 -19.80
CA VAL A 126 7.57 11.64 -18.79
C VAL A 126 6.34 12.22 -18.10
N GLU A 127 5.20 11.56 -18.24
CA GLU A 127 3.96 11.98 -17.55
C GLU A 127 3.84 11.42 -16.13
N LYS A 128 4.18 10.14 -15.93
CA LYS A 128 4.09 9.43 -14.65
C LYS A 128 5.43 8.87 -14.22
N ALA A 129 6.03 9.46 -13.19
CA ALA A 129 7.39 9.16 -12.76
C ALA A 129 7.46 8.72 -11.29
N LEU A 130 8.22 7.66 -11.05
CA LEU A 130 8.80 7.38 -9.74
C LEU A 130 10.24 7.86 -9.75
N ILE A 131 10.55 8.87 -8.96
CA ILE A 131 11.91 9.39 -8.78
C ILE A 131 12.50 8.74 -7.54
N VAL A 132 13.67 8.12 -7.68
CA VAL A 132 14.40 7.52 -6.56
C VAL A 132 15.67 8.32 -6.31
N ILE A 133 15.83 8.80 -5.08
CA ILE A 133 16.99 9.55 -4.62
C ILE A 133 17.80 8.73 -3.62
N ALA A 134 19.13 8.95 -3.61
CA ALA A 134 20.04 8.26 -2.69
C ALA A 134 19.84 8.73 -1.25
N GLN A 135 19.85 10.05 -1.04
CA GLN A 135 19.68 10.71 0.25
C GLN A 135 18.43 11.59 0.23
N SER A 136 17.95 11.98 1.42
CA SER A 136 16.78 12.85 1.53
C SER A 136 17.13 14.27 1.10
N ASP A 137 16.51 14.74 0.01
CA ASP A 137 16.55 16.13 -0.42
C ASP A 137 15.16 16.76 -0.27
N GLU A 138 15.04 17.73 0.66
CA GLU A 138 13.77 18.42 0.91
C GLU A 138 13.31 19.26 -0.30
N LYS A 139 14.23 19.84 -1.06
CA LYS A 139 13.87 20.69 -2.20
C LYS A 139 13.21 19.85 -3.29
N VAL A 140 13.80 18.70 -3.61
CA VAL A 140 13.27 17.74 -4.58
C VAL A 140 11.93 17.17 -4.11
N GLN A 141 11.82 16.79 -2.84
CA GLN A 141 10.58 16.25 -2.27
C GLN A 141 9.46 17.30 -2.31
N ARG A 142 9.69 18.53 -1.85
CA ARG A 142 8.70 19.61 -1.88
C ARG A 142 8.27 19.96 -3.31
N ALA A 143 9.22 19.99 -4.24
CA ALA A 143 8.91 20.29 -5.64
C ALA A 143 8.07 19.21 -6.33
N ALA A 144 8.19 17.95 -5.91
CA ALA A 144 7.39 16.86 -6.47
C ALA A 144 6.07 16.61 -5.73
N GLN A 145 5.96 17.01 -4.45
CA GLN A 145 4.84 16.64 -3.57
C GLN A 145 3.46 17.06 -4.10
N ASN A 146 3.37 18.18 -4.81
CA ASN A 146 2.10 18.69 -5.37
C ASN A 146 1.76 18.09 -6.75
N LEU A 147 2.63 17.26 -7.34
CA LEU A 147 2.40 16.65 -8.65
C LEU A 147 1.75 15.26 -8.46
N PRO A 148 0.49 15.05 -8.88
CA PRO A 148 -0.23 13.81 -8.59
C PRO A 148 0.37 12.57 -9.27
N ASN A 149 1.00 12.76 -10.42
CA ASN A 149 1.59 11.71 -11.24
C ASN A 149 3.05 11.43 -10.91
N VAL A 150 3.63 12.10 -9.92
CA VAL A 150 5.04 11.98 -9.56
C VAL A 150 5.15 11.57 -8.11
N LYS A 151 6.10 10.70 -7.82
CA LYS A 151 6.46 10.37 -6.43
C LYS A 151 7.96 10.31 -6.28
N VAL A 152 8.45 10.92 -5.21
CA VAL A 152 9.85 10.82 -4.80
C VAL A 152 9.95 9.80 -3.68
N LEU A 153 10.86 8.84 -3.82
CA LEU A 153 11.21 7.87 -2.79
C LEU A 153 12.71 7.85 -2.57
N ARG A 154 13.14 7.47 -1.37
CA ARG A 154 14.54 7.08 -1.13
C ARG A 154 14.79 5.67 -1.65
N ALA A 155 16.04 5.34 -1.97
CA ALA A 155 16.45 3.98 -2.39
C ALA A 155 15.98 2.88 -1.42
N GLU A 156 15.96 3.17 -0.11
CA GLU A 156 15.44 2.28 0.94
C GLU A 156 13.92 2.02 0.85
N GLY A 157 13.16 3.01 0.37
CA GLY A 157 11.69 2.97 0.30
C GLY A 157 11.14 2.32 -0.97
N VAL A 158 11.99 1.93 -1.92
CA VAL A 158 11.57 1.33 -3.19
C VAL A 158 10.79 0.04 -2.93
N ASN A 159 9.63 -0.05 -3.57
CA ASN A 159 8.66 -1.10 -3.35
C ASN A 159 7.97 -1.52 -4.66
N VAL A 160 7.48 -2.76 -4.71
CA VAL A 160 6.89 -3.34 -5.93
C VAL A 160 5.65 -2.58 -6.38
N TYR A 161 4.78 -2.15 -5.45
CA TYR A 161 3.57 -1.40 -5.79
C TYR A 161 3.87 -0.09 -6.51
N ASP A 162 4.77 0.73 -5.98
CA ASP A 162 5.12 2.02 -6.60
C ASP A 162 5.86 1.79 -7.93
N LEU A 163 6.73 0.78 -8.03
CA LEU A 163 7.35 0.42 -9.31
C LEU A 163 6.28 0.08 -10.37
N LEU A 164 5.24 -0.69 -10.04
CA LEU A 164 4.21 -1.03 -11.02
C LEU A 164 3.21 0.11 -11.28
N ARG A 165 3.00 1.00 -10.30
CA ARG A 165 2.03 2.11 -10.41
C ARG A 165 2.51 3.25 -11.31
N TYR A 166 3.79 3.60 -11.21
CA TYR A 166 4.38 4.67 -12.01
C TYR A 166 4.97 4.09 -13.29
N GLU A 167 4.84 4.80 -14.40
CA GLU A 167 5.26 4.30 -15.70
C GLU A 167 6.78 4.32 -15.82
N HIS A 168 7.39 5.49 -15.65
CA HIS A 168 8.83 5.68 -15.70
C HIS A 168 9.46 5.63 -14.31
N LEU A 169 10.66 5.07 -14.25
CA LEU A 169 11.51 5.06 -13.08
C LEU A 169 12.74 5.94 -13.35
N ILE A 170 12.86 7.03 -12.61
CA ILE A 170 14.01 7.94 -12.69
C ILE A 170 14.92 7.63 -11.50
N LEU A 171 16.15 7.23 -11.78
CA LEU A 171 17.17 6.91 -10.79
C LEU A 171 18.32 7.91 -10.89
N THR A 172 18.88 8.35 -9.77
CA THR A 172 20.22 8.96 -9.77
C THR A 172 21.30 7.89 -9.71
N GLU A 173 22.52 8.17 -10.19
CA GLU A 173 23.62 7.20 -10.14
C GLU A 173 23.89 6.72 -8.71
N GLY A 174 23.85 7.64 -7.74
CA GLY A 174 23.97 7.29 -6.31
C GLY A 174 22.84 6.39 -5.82
N SER A 175 21.60 6.60 -6.29
CA SER A 175 20.46 5.76 -5.91
C SER A 175 20.55 4.36 -6.54
N LEU A 176 21.12 4.27 -7.74
CA LEU A 176 21.35 3.02 -8.45
C LEU A 176 22.31 2.15 -7.65
N LYS A 177 23.49 2.67 -7.28
CA LYS A 177 24.50 1.94 -6.48
C LYS A 177 23.91 1.38 -5.17
N LEU A 178 23.17 2.19 -4.43
CA LEU A 178 22.49 1.75 -3.20
C LEU A 178 21.44 0.66 -3.43
N LEU A 179 20.69 0.76 -4.54
CA LEU A 179 19.76 -0.30 -4.93
C LEU A 179 20.50 -1.58 -5.29
N GLU A 180 21.69 -1.46 -5.91
CA GLU A 180 22.47 -2.63 -6.26
C GLU A 180 23.00 -3.38 -5.04
N GLU A 181 23.60 -2.67 -4.10
CA GLU A 181 24.07 -3.24 -2.84
C GLU A 181 22.95 -3.93 -2.07
N ARG A 182 21.80 -3.26 -1.94
CA ARG A 182 20.62 -3.79 -1.25
C ARG A 182 20.07 -5.06 -1.90
N LEU A 183 20.12 -5.13 -3.23
CA LEU A 183 19.59 -6.25 -4.00
C LEU A 183 20.65 -7.32 -4.31
N ALA A 184 21.91 -7.12 -3.91
CA ALA A 184 23.00 -8.10 -3.98
C ALA A 184 23.15 -8.90 -2.66
N ALA A 185 22.87 -8.29 -1.50
CA ALA A 185 22.85 -8.93 -0.18
C ALA A 185 21.61 -9.79 0.07
#